data_AF-A0A7W5VBK6-F1
#
_entry.id   AF-A0A7W5VBK6-F1
#
_cell.length_a   1.000
_cell.length_b   1.000
_cell.length_c   1.000
_cell.angle_alpha   90.00
_cell.angle_beta   90.00
_cell.angle_gamma   90.00
#
_symmetry.space_group_name_H-M   'P 1'
#
loop_
_entity.id
_entity.type
_entity.pdbx_description
1 polymer ?
#
loop_
_entity_poly.entity_id
_entity_poly.type
_entity_poly.pdbx_seq_one_letter_code
_entity_poly.pdbx_strand_id
1 'polypeptide(L)'
;MRESEWEGFTQGEMRRWRHAGFEPAHASAWREAGVDDPGDARLWRTAGATPETVITWQRAGMTPTEAVRWHELGVAPHDAARRHLCGERPRRVSWFSKAPAVPAGPIRQLLRAGIPADVARGYADAGWDGQEAEQWARRRIDPGDARLFAALGFTAAEAARVGVDAVSLVTSWWGAVPVEEVAAWCAAGMDPVEAAAQRARGVTAEQAAVLRALGQ
;
A
#
# COMPACT_ATOMS: atom_id res chain seq x y z
N MET A 1 50.75 -24.80 -28.62
CA MET A 1 49.41 -24.56 -29.17
C MET A 1 48.53 -23.90 -28.11
N ARG A 2 48.39 -22.57 -28.14
CA ARG A 2 47.40 -21.78 -27.36
C ARG A 2 47.35 -20.30 -27.84
N GLU A 3 47.78 -20.04 -29.07
CA GLU A 3 47.89 -18.69 -29.64
C GLU A 3 46.74 -18.39 -30.63
N SER A 4 46.16 -19.42 -31.25
CA SER A 4 45.04 -19.30 -32.19
C SER A 4 43.71 -18.92 -31.53
N GLU A 5 43.57 -19.09 -30.22
CA GLU A 5 42.31 -18.80 -29.54
C GLU A 5 42.09 -17.29 -29.33
N TRP A 6 43.17 -16.50 -29.31
CA TRP A 6 43.13 -15.05 -29.11
C TRP A 6 43.41 -14.28 -30.41
N GLU A 7 43.06 -14.88 -31.54
CA GLU A 7 43.25 -14.26 -32.85
C GLU A 7 42.55 -12.89 -32.91
N GLY A 8 43.28 -11.87 -33.35
CA GLY A 8 42.78 -10.48 -33.37
C GLY A 8 42.93 -9.70 -32.06
N PHE A 9 43.54 -10.28 -31.02
CA PHE A 9 43.92 -9.56 -29.79
C PHE A 9 45.43 -9.34 -29.74
N THR A 10 45.82 -8.13 -29.37
CA THR A 10 47.22 -7.84 -29.00
C THR A 10 47.59 -8.55 -27.70
N GLN A 11 48.87 -8.83 -27.49
CA GLN A 11 49.35 -9.47 -26.26
C GLN A 11 48.96 -8.67 -24.99
N GLY A 12 48.84 -7.34 -25.09
CA GLY A 12 48.36 -6.48 -24.00
C GLY A 12 46.88 -6.66 -23.71
N GLU A 13 46.03 -6.72 -24.74
CA GLU A 13 44.60 -6.98 -24.59
C GLU A 13 44.34 -8.37 -24.02
N MET A 14 45.03 -9.40 -24.52
CA MET A 14 44.94 -10.76 -23.98
C MET A 14 45.17 -10.80 -22.48
N ARG A 15 46.18 -10.07 -21.98
CA ARG A 15 46.47 -9.99 -20.54
C ARG A 15 45.32 -9.30 -19.78
N ARG A 16 44.77 -8.20 -20.31
CA ARG A 16 43.67 -7.48 -19.65
C ARG A 16 42.38 -8.30 -19.59
N TRP A 17 42.00 -8.95 -20.70
CA TRP A 17 40.81 -9.82 -20.75
C TRP A 17 40.95 -11.05 -19.84
N ARG A 18 42.13 -11.69 -19.81
CA ARG A 18 42.40 -12.78 -18.85
C ARG A 18 42.36 -12.31 -17.41
N HIS A 19 42.93 -11.14 -17.12
CA HIS A 19 42.90 -10.56 -15.78
C HIS A 19 41.47 -10.23 -15.31
N ALA A 20 40.60 -9.82 -16.23
CA ALA A 20 39.17 -9.62 -15.98
C ALA A 20 38.38 -10.95 -15.86
N GLY A 21 39.03 -12.09 -16.08
CA GLY A 21 38.45 -13.42 -15.95
C GLY A 21 37.58 -13.82 -17.14
N PHE A 22 37.97 -13.43 -18.35
CA PHE A 22 37.33 -13.84 -19.59
C PHE A 22 38.21 -14.80 -20.39
N GLU A 23 37.56 -15.81 -20.95
CA GLU A 23 38.12 -16.71 -21.94
C GLU A 23 38.10 -16.05 -23.33
N PRO A 24 38.97 -16.48 -24.27
CA PRO A 24 39.09 -15.87 -25.59
C PRO A 24 37.76 -15.74 -26.33
N ALA A 25 36.95 -16.81 -26.36
CA ALA A 25 35.66 -16.80 -27.05
C ALA A 25 34.68 -15.78 -26.46
N HIS A 26 34.63 -15.66 -25.13
CA HIS A 26 33.81 -14.65 -24.47
C HIS A 26 34.34 -13.23 -24.72
N ALA A 27 35.66 -13.03 -24.70
CA ALA A 27 36.26 -11.73 -25.01
C ALA A 27 35.92 -11.27 -26.43
N SER A 28 35.96 -12.18 -27.42
CA SER A 28 35.55 -11.90 -28.79
C SER A 28 34.08 -11.50 -28.86
N ALA A 29 33.18 -12.25 -28.20
CA ALA A 29 31.75 -11.94 -28.19
C ALA A 29 31.44 -10.56 -27.59
N TRP A 30 32.12 -10.18 -26.50
CA TRP A 30 31.96 -8.84 -25.91
C TRP A 30 32.46 -7.72 -26.84
N ARG A 31 33.57 -7.94 -27.56
CA ARG A 31 34.07 -6.99 -28.56
C ARG A 31 33.13 -6.86 -29.76
N GLU A 32 32.59 -7.96 -30.26
CA GLU A 32 31.60 -7.95 -31.34
C GLU A 32 30.32 -7.21 -30.93
N ALA A 33 29.97 -7.28 -29.64
CA ALA A 33 28.89 -6.50 -29.05
C ALA A 33 29.25 -5.01 -28.78
N GLY A 34 30.45 -4.57 -29.15
CA GLY A 34 30.92 -3.19 -29.00
C GLY A 34 31.47 -2.84 -27.61
N VAL A 35 31.86 -3.84 -26.80
CA VAL A 35 32.50 -3.65 -25.50
C VAL A 35 33.97 -4.05 -25.58
N ASP A 36 34.83 -3.07 -25.87
CA ASP A 36 36.27 -3.29 -26.01
C ASP A 36 37.05 -3.26 -24.68
N ASP A 37 36.47 -2.64 -23.64
CA ASP A 37 37.07 -2.61 -22.31
C ASP A 37 36.68 -3.84 -21.47
N PRO A 38 37.64 -4.65 -20.99
CA PRO A 38 37.36 -5.82 -20.16
C PRO A 38 36.72 -5.49 -18.80
N GLY A 39 36.97 -4.28 -18.28
CA GLY A 39 36.36 -3.79 -17.03
C GLY A 39 34.87 -3.56 -17.21
N ASP A 40 34.50 -2.88 -18.29
CA ASP A 40 33.10 -2.66 -18.67
C ASP A 40 32.37 -3.99 -18.93
N ALA A 41 32.99 -4.92 -19.65
CA ALA A 41 32.43 -6.26 -19.87
C ALA A 41 32.16 -7.00 -18.55
N ARG A 42 33.05 -6.85 -17.55
CA ARG A 42 32.84 -7.43 -16.22
C ARG A 42 31.68 -6.77 -15.49
N LEU A 43 31.49 -5.46 -15.59
CA LEU A 43 30.37 -4.75 -14.98
C LEU A 43 29.05 -5.18 -15.61
N TRP A 44 28.97 -5.25 -16.95
CA TRP A 44 27.80 -5.78 -17.65
C TRP A 44 27.48 -7.22 -17.24
N ARG A 45 28.47 -8.10 -17.18
CA ARG A 45 28.31 -9.48 -16.69
C ARG A 45 27.79 -9.51 -15.26
N THR A 46 28.31 -8.64 -14.39
CA THR A 46 27.87 -8.53 -12.98
C THR A 46 26.42 -8.10 -12.89
N ALA A 47 25.95 -7.25 -13.81
CA ALA A 47 24.56 -6.84 -13.90
C ALA A 47 23.63 -7.91 -14.51
N GLY A 48 24.17 -9.05 -14.94
CA GLY A 48 23.43 -10.12 -15.61
C GLY A 48 23.23 -9.90 -17.11
N ALA A 49 23.93 -8.95 -17.73
CA ALA A 49 23.92 -8.80 -19.17
C ALA A 49 24.86 -9.81 -19.86
N THR A 50 24.43 -10.24 -21.03
CA THR A 50 25.20 -11.03 -21.99
C THR A 50 25.60 -10.17 -23.21
N PRO A 51 26.58 -10.59 -24.02
CA PRO A 51 26.94 -9.89 -25.25
C PRO A 51 25.74 -9.60 -26.18
N GLU A 52 24.76 -10.48 -26.24
CA GLU A 52 23.56 -10.30 -27.08
C GLU A 52 22.64 -9.21 -26.53
N THR A 53 22.52 -9.12 -25.20
CA THR A 53 21.59 -8.17 -24.54
C THR A 53 22.20 -6.79 -24.33
N VAL A 54 23.54 -6.68 -24.23
CA VAL A 54 24.24 -5.43 -23.93
C VAL A 54 23.99 -4.37 -25.00
N ILE A 55 23.84 -4.77 -26.26
CA ILE A 55 23.59 -3.86 -27.39
C ILE A 55 22.30 -3.07 -27.15
N THR A 56 21.24 -3.72 -26.68
CA THR A 56 19.96 -3.03 -26.37
C THR A 56 20.13 -2.02 -25.24
N TRP A 57 21.00 -2.31 -24.26
CA TRP A 57 21.21 -1.46 -23.10
C TRP A 57 22.09 -0.26 -23.44
N GLN A 58 23.12 -0.47 -24.25
CA GLN A 58 23.92 0.61 -24.83
C GLN A 58 23.08 1.53 -25.71
N ARG A 59 22.18 0.98 -26.54
CA ARG A 59 21.24 1.79 -27.35
C ARG A 59 20.27 2.58 -26.49
N ALA A 60 19.92 2.08 -25.31
CA ALA A 60 19.16 2.83 -24.32
C ALA A 60 19.98 3.95 -23.64
N GLY A 61 21.29 4.04 -23.91
CA GLY A 61 22.20 4.97 -23.26
C GLY A 61 22.53 4.57 -21.82
N MET A 62 22.40 3.29 -21.47
CA MET A 62 22.79 2.77 -20.16
C MET A 62 24.30 2.57 -20.11
N THR A 63 24.91 2.96 -18.99
CA THR A 63 26.32 2.70 -18.71
C THR A 63 26.51 1.39 -17.91
N PRO A 64 27.70 0.74 -17.98
CA PRO A 64 27.95 -0.49 -17.24
C PRO A 64 27.74 -0.33 -15.71
N THR A 65 28.16 0.82 -15.17
CA THR A 65 27.96 1.17 -13.76
C THR A 65 26.48 1.33 -13.39
N GLU A 66 25.66 1.91 -14.27
CA GLU A 66 24.22 2.03 -14.06
C GLU A 66 23.53 0.67 -14.07
N ALA A 67 23.93 -0.23 -14.96
CA ALA A 67 23.42 -1.60 -14.98
C ALA A 67 23.72 -2.35 -13.68
N VAL A 68 24.95 -2.23 -13.15
CA VAL A 68 25.28 -2.82 -11.84
C VAL A 68 24.41 -2.22 -10.74
N ARG A 69 24.18 -0.90 -10.75
CA ARG A 69 23.28 -0.28 -9.75
C ARG A 69 21.83 -0.78 -9.88
N TRP A 70 21.31 -0.98 -11.09
CA TRP A 70 19.99 -1.58 -11.27
C TRP A 70 19.93 -3.02 -10.75
N HIS A 71 20.99 -3.80 -10.97
CA HIS A 71 21.12 -5.15 -10.45
C HIS A 71 21.21 -5.19 -8.93
N GLU A 72 21.98 -4.30 -8.30
CA GLU A 72 22.05 -4.14 -6.84
C GLU A 72 20.70 -3.75 -6.22
N LEU A 73 19.82 -3.08 -6.99
CA LEU A 73 18.45 -2.75 -6.59
C LEU A 73 17.47 -3.92 -6.80
N GLY A 74 17.95 -5.07 -7.27
CA GLY A 74 17.14 -6.26 -7.55
C GLY A 74 16.20 -6.10 -8.74
N VAL A 75 16.45 -5.13 -9.63
CA VAL A 75 15.63 -4.93 -10.82
C VAL A 75 16.07 -5.91 -11.89
N ALA A 76 15.11 -6.63 -12.47
CA ALA A 76 15.39 -7.60 -13.53
C ALA A 76 16.03 -6.89 -14.75
N PRO A 77 17.00 -7.53 -15.41
CA PRO A 77 17.73 -7.01 -16.58
C PRO A 77 16.82 -6.31 -17.63
N HIS A 78 15.75 -6.97 -18.06
CA HIS A 78 14.80 -6.42 -19.04
C HIS A 78 14.05 -5.18 -18.53
N ASP A 79 13.68 -5.16 -17.25
CA ASP A 79 12.99 -4.02 -16.64
C ASP A 79 13.92 -2.82 -16.46
N ALA A 80 15.20 -3.05 -16.14
CA ALA A 80 16.19 -2.00 -16.03
C ALA A 80 16.34 -1.22 -17.35
N ALA A 81 16.47 -1.95 -18.47
CA ALA A 81 16.58 -1.35 -19.79
C ALA A 81 15.33 -0.52 -20.18
N ARG A 82 14.14 -1.07 -19.94
CA ARG A 82 12.86 -0.38 -20.20
C ARG A 82 12.76 0.92 -19.39
N ARG A 83 13.06 0.90 -18.10
CA ARG A 83 13.00 2.08 -17.23
C ARG A 83 14.01 3.14 -17.65
N HIS A 84 15.20 2.72 -18.05
CA HIS A 84 16.25 3.63 -18.50
C HIS A 84 15.87 4.34 -19.82
N LEU A 85 15.21 3.63 -20.74
CA LEU A 85 14.60 4.21 -21.95
C LEU A 85 13.52 5.25 -21.62
N CYS A 86 12.74 5.03 -20.56
CA CYS A 86 11.76 6.00 -20.05
C CYS A 86 12.39 7.18 -19.30
N GLY A 87 13.72 7.29 -19.27
CA GLY A 87 14.43 8.38 -18.60
C GLY A 87 14.68 8.18 -17.11
N GLU A 88 14.28 7.03 -16.54
CA GLU A 88 14.61 6.70 -15.15
C GLU A 88 16.11 6.40 -15.01
N ARG A 89 16.65 6.62 -13.82
CA ARG A 89 18.07 6.38 -13.50
C ARG A 89 18.17 5.54 -12.23
N PRO A 90 19.19 4.68 -12.11
CA PRO A 90 19.33 3.81 -10.95
C PRO A 90 19.71 4.63 -9.73
N ARG A 91 18.72 4.84 -8.86
CA ARG A 91 18.86 5.54 -7.59
C ARG A 91 18.42 4.57 -6.51
N ARG A 92 19.15 4.51 -5.39
CA ARG A 92 18.63 3.88 -4.18
C ARG A 92 17.32 4.58 -3.85
N VAL A 93 16.21 3.90 -4.13
CA VAL A 93 14.92 4.33 -3.64
C VAL A 93 15.06 4.17 -2.14
N SER A 94 15.14 5.31 -1.45
CA SER A 94 15.02 5.34 -0.01
C SER A 94 13.82 4.47 0.34
N TRP A 95 13.95 3.51 1.24
CA TRP A 95 12.82 2.70 1.67
C TRP A 95 11.67 3.58 2.20
N PHE A 96 11.97 4.81 2.63
CA PHE A 96 11.01 5.87 2.92
C PHE A 96 10.14 6.33 1.74
N SER A 97 10.52 6.07 0.47
CA SER A 97 9.70 6.30 -0.71
C SER A 97 8.87 5.08 -1.17
N LYS A 98 9.11 3.90 -0.56
CA LYS A 98 8.28 2.69 -0.72
C LYS A 98 7.47 2.35 0.53
N ALA A 99 7.64 3.10 1.63
CA ALA A 99 6.61 3.16 2.65
C ALA A 99 5.32 3.58 1.92
N PRO A 100 4.18 2.91 2.16
CA PRO A 100 2.90 3.43 1.66
C PRO A 100 2.88 4.89 2.08
N ALA A 101 2.69 5.79 1.12
CA ALA A 101 2.59 7.22 1.38
C ALA A 101 1.71 7.34 2.61
N VAL A 102 2.26 7.79 3.75
CA VAL A 102 1.45 8.02 4.95
C VAL A 102 0.35 8.94 4.47
N PRO A 103 -0.91 8.48 4.35
CA PRO A 103 -1.94 9.27 3.68
C PRO A 103 -2.01 10.60 4.42
N ALA A 104 -1.78 11.68 3.69
CA ALA A 104 -1.81 13.01 4.26
C ALA A 104 -3.24 13.26 4.76
N GLY A 105 -3.38 13.53 6.07
CA GLY A 105 -4.64 13.86 6.72
C GLY A 105 -5.06 12.83 7.79
N PRO A 106 -6.01 11.90 7.52
CA PRO A 106 -6.72 11.14 8.56
C PRO A 106 -5.83 10.18 9.38
N ILE A 107 -5.00 9.36 8.72
CA ILE A 107 -4.13 8.39 9.42
C ILE A 107 -3.21 9.10 10.41
N ARG A 108 -2.57 10.20 9.99
CA ARG A 108 -1.63 10.94 10.84
C ARG A 108 -2.33 11.49 12.08
N GLN A 109 -3.57 11.94 11.94
CA GLN A 109 -4.35 12.48 13.05
C GLN A 109 -4.72 11.39 14.05
N LEU A 110 -5.24 10.25 13.58
CA LEU A 110 -5.57 9.10 14.42
C LEU A 110 -4.33 8.56 15.16
N LEU A 111 -3.18 8.46 14.49
CA LEU A 111 -1.93 8.07 15.12
C LEU A 111 -1.50 9.05 16.23
N ARG A 112 -1.65 10.37 16.00
CA ARG A 112 -1.37 11.39 17.03
C ARG A 112 -2.34 11.31 18.22
N ALA A 113 -3.57 10.87 17.98
CA ALA A 113 -4.56 10.60 19.02
C ALA A 113 -4.29 9.28 19.78
N GLY A 114 -3.23 8.54 19.44
CA GLY A 114 -2.86 7.28 20.09
C GLY A 114 -3.61 6.06 19.58
N ILE A 115 -4.31 6.15 18.44
CA ILE A 115 -4.99 5.02 17.82
C ILE A 115 -3.95 4.08 17.19
N PRO A 116 -4.07 2.75 17.38
CA PRO A 116 -3.21 1.76 16.73
C PRO A 116 -3.19 1.90 15.20
N ALA A 117 -2.04 1.63 14.59
CA ALA A 117 -1.82 1.90 13.16
C ALA A 117 -2.68 1.04 12.22
N ASP A 118 -3.00 -0.19 12.62
CA ASP A 118 -3.93 -1.09 11.95
C ASP A 118 -5.36 -0.53 11.95
N VAL A 119 -5.84 -0.07 13.11
CA VAL A 119 -7.16 0.57 13.23
C VAL A 119 -7.21 1.87 12.43
N ALA A 120 -6.19 2.73 12.57
CA ALA A 120 -6.10 4.00 11.83
C ALA A 120 -6.10 3.78 10.31
N ARG A 121 -5.44 2.71 9.83
CA ARG A 121 -5.47 2.33 8.42
C ARG A 121 -6.86 1.88 7.99
N GLY A 122 -7.55 1.04 8.78
CA GLY A 122 -8.92 0.62 8.48
C GLY A 122 -9.89 1.80 8.28
N TYR A 123 -9.82 2.81 9.15
CA TYR A 123 -10.63 4.02 9.01
C TYR A 123 -10.28 4.86 7.77
N ALA A 124 -9.00 5.00 7.46
CA ALA A 124 -8.57 5.77 6.29
C ALA A 124 -8.86 5.05 4.97
N ASP A 125 -8.71 3.72 4.91
CA ASP A 125 -9.07 2.91 3.75
C ASP A 125 -10.59 2.94 3.52
N ALA A 126 -11.37 3.01 4.60
CA ALA A 126 -12.80 3.28 4.54
C ALA A 126 -13.12 4.74 4.15
N GLY A 127 -12.15 5.65 4.05
CA GLY A 127 -12.35 7.03 3.60
C GLY A 127 -12.98 7.95 4.64
N TRP A 128 -12.80 7.67 5.93
CA TRP A 128 -13.25 8.55 7.01
C TRP A 128 -12.36 9.80 7.14
N ASP A 129 -12.98 10.92 7.54
CA ASP A 129 -12.25 12.09 8.02
C ASP A 129 -11.63 11.80 9.41
N GLY A 130 -10.42 12.31 9.66
CA GLY A 130 -9.68 12.00 10.87
C GLY A 130 -10.31 12.53 12.16
N GLN A 131 -11.13 13.59 12.11
CA GLN A 131 -11.83 14.14 13.27
C GLN A 131 -13.05 13.31 13.65
N GLU A 132 -13.86 12.91 12.65
CA GLU A 132 -15.03 12.06 12.89
C GLU A 132 -14.61 10.63 13.25
N ALA A 133 -13.60 10.09 12.56
CA ALA A 133 -13.08 8.74 12.81
C ALA A 133 -12.56 8.55 14.23
N GLU A 134 -12.01 9.59 14.86
CA GLU A 134 -11.33 9.47 16.14
C GLU A 134 -12.25 8.88 17.23
N GLN A 135 -13.49 9.36 17.31
CA GLN A 135 -14.42 8.93 18.36
C GLN A 135 -14.87 7.48 18.19
N TRP A 136 -15.03 7.03 16.95
CA TRP A 136 -15.36 5.65 16.60
C TRP A 136 -14.16 4.72 16.82
N ALA A 137 -12.98 5.13 16.35
CA ALA A 137 -11.73 4.37 16.47
C ALA A 137 -11.30 4.17 17.92
N ARG A 138 -11.43 5.18 18.79
CA ARG A 138 -11.15 5.07 20.23
C ARG A 138 -11.99 3.99 20.91
N ARG A 139 -13.19 3.73 20.38
CA ARG A 139 -14.15 2.74 20.90
C ARG A 139 -14.03 1.38 20.23
N ARG A 140 -13.07 1.21 19.31
CA ARG A 140 -12.82 -0.02 18.54
C ARG A 140 -14.05 -0.56 17.81
N ILE A 141 -14.89 0.35 17.34
CA ILE A 141 -15.99 -0.02 16.45
C ILE A 141 -15.37 -0.27 15.06
N ASP A 142 -15.86 -1.27 14.33
CA ASP A 142 -15.40 -1.53 12.97
C ASP A 142 -15.71 -0.32 12.05
N PRO A 143 -14.82 0.10 11.13
CA PRO A 143 -15.08 1.25 10.26
C PRO A 143 -16.33 1.14 9.38
N GLY A 144 -16.74 -0.08 9.02
CA GLY A 144 -17.98 -0.36 8.29
C GLY A 144 -19.20 -0.20 9.17
N ASP A 145 -19.19 -0.81 10.36
CA ASP A 145 -20.25 -0.66 11.36
C ASP A 145 -20.44 0.79 11.78
N ALA A 146 -19.34 1.50 12.05
CA ALA A 146 -19.35 2.92 12.38
C ALA A 146 -20.08 3.75 11.32
N ARG A 147 -19.97 3.34 10.04
CA ARG A 147 -20.56 4.06 8.91
C ARG A 147 -22.06 3.86 8.85
N LEU A 148 -22.49 2.63 9.09
CA LEU A 148 -23.90 2.28 9.19
C LEU A 148 -24.52 2.97 10.40
N PHE A 149 -23.89 2.91 11.57
CA PHE A 149 -24.35 3.62 12.76
C PHE A 149 -24.46 5.14 12.54
N ALA A 150 -23.45 5.76 11.93
CA ALA A 150 -23.51 7.18 11.60
C ALA A 150 -24.66 7.51 10.62
N ALA A 151 -24.90 6.66 9.61
CA ALA A 151 -26.02 6.82 8.68
C ALA A 151 -27.39 6.65 9.35
N LEU A 152 -27.47 5.84 10.41
CA LEU A 152 -28.65 5.67 11.26
C LEU A 152 -28.85 6.80 12.28
N GLY A 153 -27.92 7.76 12.37
CA GLY A 153 -27.97 8.88 13.31
C GLY A 153 -27.38 8.58 14.70
N PHE A 154 -26.67 7.47 14.88
CA PHE A 154 -25.97 7.18 16.13
C PHE A 154 -24.68 8.01 16.27
N THR A 155 -24.41 8.46 17.48
CA THR A 155 -23.08 8.87 17.91
C THR A 155 -22.20 7.64 18.24
N ALA A 156 -20.89 7.81 18.21
CA ALA A 156 -19.94 6.75 18.60
C ALA A 156 -20.18 6.24 20.02
N ALA A 157 -20.65 7.10 20.93
CA ALA A 157 -20.96 6.73 22.30
C ALA A 157 -22.25 5.91 22.40
N GLU A 158 -23.28 6.21 21.61
CA GLU A 158 -24.51 5.43 21.56
C GLU A 158 -24.27 4.05 20.95
N ALA A 159 -23.55 3.98 19.83
CA ALA A 159 -23.22 2.71 19.19
C ALA A 159 -22.43 1.78 20.14
N ALA A 160 -21.48 2.32 20.89
CA ALA A 160 -20.75 1.53 21.90
C ALA A 160 -21.64 1.05 23.06
N ARG A 161 -22.72 1.76 23.41
CA ARG A 161 -23.67 1.33 24.45
C ARG A 161 -24.60 0.23 23.97
N VAL A 162 -24.96 0.24 22.69
CA VAL A 162 -25.79 -0.79 22.07
C VAL A 162 -25.06 -2.15 22.09
N GLY A 163 -23.75 -2.16 21.83
CA GLY A 163 -22.91 -3.34 22.03
C GLY A 163 -23.12 -4.49 21.05
N VAL A 164 -23.92 -4.30 20.00
CA VAL A 164 -24.07 -5.21 18.85
C VAL A 164 -23.57 -4.53 17.57
N ASP A 165 -23.27 -5.30 16.53
CA ASP A 165 -22.91 -4.76 15.21
C ASP A 165 -24.12 -4.10 14.53
N ALA A 166 -23.85 -3.23 13.56
CA ALA A 166 -24.90 -2.40 12.95
C ALA A 166 -25.93 -3.24 12.17
N VAL A 167 -25.49 -4.34 11.54
CA VAL A 167 -26.36 -5.20 10.75
C VAL A 167 -27.33 -5.97 11.66
N SER A 168 -26.83 -6.54 12.75
CA SER A 168 -27.65 -7.19 13.77
C SER A 168 -28.66 -6.21 14.37
N LEU A 169 -28.25 -4.97 14.66
CA LEU A 169 -29.16 -3.94 15.15
C LEU A 169 -30.29 -3.69 14.14
N VAL A 170 -29.96 -3.32 12.90
CA VAL A 170 -30.97 -3.01 11.87
C VAL A 170 -31.92 -4.17 11.65
N THR A 171 -31.42 -5.41 11.69
CA THR A 171 -32.24 -6.62 11.55
C THR A 171 -33.26 -6.75 12.70
N SER A 172 -32.85 -6.48 13.93
CA SER A 172 -33.76 -6.53 15.09
C SER A 172 -34.81 -5.42 15.10
N TRP A 173 -34.50 -4.27 14.50
CA TRP A 173 -35.40 -3.13 14.39
C TRP A 173 -36.24 -3.13 13.10
N TRP A 174 -36.03 -4.11 12.23
CA TRP A 174 -36.67 -4.18 10.93
C TRP A 174 -38.20 -4.24 11.05
N GLY A 175 -38.87 -3.22 10.52
CA GLY A 175 -40.34 -3.11 10.55
C GLY A 175 -40.94 -2.67 11.89
N ALA A 176 -40.12 -2.42 12.92
CA ALA A 176 -40.60 -1.92 14.21
C ALA A 176 -40.88 -0.41 14.17
N VAL A 177 -39.91 0.37 13.70
CA VAL A 177 -40.00 1.83 13.51
C VAL A 177 -39.22 2.21 12.23
N PRO A 178 -39.43 3.40 11.67
CA PRO A 178 -38.62 3.89 10.55
C PRO A 178 -37.13 3.92 10.92
N VAL A 179 -36.28 3.60 9.94
CA VAL A 179 -34.84 3.38 10.13
C VAL A 179 -34.13 4.60 10.71
N GLU A 180 -34.61 5.80 10.36
CA GLU A 180 -34.14 7.10 10.84
C GLU A 180 -34.46 7.38 12.32
N GLU A 181 -35.40 6.65 12.91
CA GLU A 181 -35.78 6.83 14.32
C GLU A 181 -35.10 5.83 15.25
N VAL A 182 -34.48 4.77 14.70
CA VAL A 182 -33.88 3.68 15.47
C VAL A 182 -32.87 4.20 16.49
N ALA A 183 -32.03 5.16 16.12
CA ALA A 183 -31.07 5.79 17.03
C ALA A 183 -31.75 6.48 18.22
N ALA A 184 -32.81 7.25 17.98
CA ALA A 184 -33.53 7.98 19.01
C ALA A 184 -34.23 7.03 19.99
N TRP A 185 -34.87 5.96 19.48
CA TRP A 185 -35.51 4.95 20.32
C TRP A 185 -34.50 4.14 21.13
N CYS A 186 -33.35 3.79 20.55
CA CYS A 186 -32.24 3.17 21.29
C CYS A 186 -31.68 4.11 22.36
N ALA A 187 -31.54 5.40 22.08
CA ALA A 187 -31.08 6.40 23.04
C ALA A 187 -32.06 6.56 24.22
N ALA A 188 -33.37 6.41 23.96
CA ALA A 188 -34.43 6.32 24.99
C ALA A 188 -34.42 4.98 25.78
N GLY A 189 -33.50 4.07 25.43
CA GLY A 189 -33.35 2.75 26.05
C GLY A 189 -34.49 1.78 25.73
N MET A 190 -35.28 2.05 24.68
CA MET A 190 -36.41 1.21 24.29
C MET A 190 -35.93 0.04 23.44
N ASP A 191 -36.56 -1.12 23.61
CA ASP A 191 -36.42 -2.23 22.66
C ASP A 191 -37.35 -2.02 21.44
N PRO A 192 -37.17 -2.78 20.34
CA PRO A 192 -37.98 -2.61 19.14
C PRO A 192 -39.49 -2.77 19.36
N VAL A 193 -39.90 -3.68 20.25
CA VAL A 193 -41.32 -3.98 20.52
C VAL A 193 -41.95 -2.86 21.33
N GLU A 194 -41.26 -2.38 22.37
CA GLU A 194 -41.67 -1.23 23.18
C GLU A 194 -41.78 0.03 22.32
N ALA A 195 -40.77 0.30 21.48
CA ALA A 195 -40.74 1.44 20.60
C ALA A 195 -41.90 1.43 19.59
N ALA A 196 -42.17 0.29 18.94
CA ALA A 196 -43.30 0.14 18.03
C ALA A 196 -44.64 0.41 18.73
N ALA A 197 -44.83 -0.13 19.94
CA ALA A 197 -46.04 0.06 20.72
C ALA A 197 -46.24 1.51 21.19
N GLN A 198 -45.17 2.23 21.52
CA GLN A 198 -45.24 3.64 21.90
C GLN A 198 -45.47 4.55 20.68
N ARG A 199 -44.77 4.29 19.58
CA ARG A 199 -44.98 5.00 18.32
C ARG A 199 -46.40 4.86 17.80
N ALA A 200 -47.01 3.67 17.91
CA ALA A 200 -48.41 3.44 17.54
C ALA A 200 -49.41 4.26 18.39
N ARG A 201 -49.02 4.68 19.60
CA ARG A 201 -49.80 5.57 20.47
C ARG A 201 -49.51 7.05 20.21
N GLY A 202 -48.68 7.39 19.22
CA GLY A 202 -48.27 8.75 18.89
C GLY A 202 -47.18 9.33 19.79
N VAL A 203 -46.54 8.49 20.62
CA VAL A 203 -45.44 8.91 21.48
C VAL A 203 -44.16 8.97 20.66
N THR A 204 -43.41 10.06 20.76
CA THR A 204 -42.09 10.21 20.12
C THR A 204 -40.99 9.61 21.00
N ALA A 205 -39.84 9.29 20.42
CA ALA A 205 -38.69 8.78 21.18
C ALA A 205 -38.24 9.74 22.31
N GLU A 206 -38.34 11.05 22.08
CA GLU A 206 -38.03 12.07 23.09
C GLU A 206 -39.02 12.03 24.27
N GLN A 207 -40.31 11.96 23.98
CA GLN A 207 -41.35 11.82 25.00
C GLN A 207 -41.18 10.51 25.79
N ALA A 208 -40.89 9.43 25.08
CA ALA A 208 -40.61 8.12 25.66
C ALA A 208 -39.40 8.15 26.61
N ALA A 209 -38.33 8.86 26.24
CA ALA A 209 -37.16 9.06 27.08
C ALA A 209 -37.50 9.82 28.37
N VAL A 210 -38.28 10.91 28.27
CA VAL A 210 -38.72 11.69 29.43
C VAL A 210 -39.60 10.86 30.37
N LEU A 211 -40.57 10.13 29.82
CA LEU A 211 -41.47 9.27 30.61
C LEU A 211 -40.70 8.19 31.37
N ARG A 212 -39.69 7.59 30.73
CA ARG A 212 -38.84 6.59 31.39
C ARG A 212 -37.95 7.21 32.47
N ALA A 213 -37.39 8.40 32.23
CA ALA A 213 -36.59 9.11 33.23
C ALA A 213 -37.40 9.53 34.46
N LEU A 214 -38.70 9.80 34.31
CA LEU A 214 -39.61 10.12 35.43
C LEU A 214 -40.13 8.89 36.18
N GLY A 215 -40.01 7.69 35.58
CA GLY A 215 -40.44 6.42 36.15
C GLY A 215 -39.33 5.64 36.88
N GLN A 216 -38.10 6.17 36.93
CA GLN A 216 -36.96 5.65 37.70
C GLN A 216 -36.71 6.51 38.94
#